data_AF-A0A812ZLZ2-F1
#
_entry.id   AF-A0A812ZLZ2-F1
#
_cell.length_a   1.000
_cell.length_b   1.000
_cell.length_c   1.000
_cell.angle_alpha   90.00
_cell.angle_beta   90.00
_cell.angle_gamma   90.00
#
_symmetry.space_group_name_H-M   'P 1'
#
loop_
_entity.id
_entity.type
_entity.pdbx_description
1 polymer ?
#
loop_
_entity_poly.entity_id
_entity_poly.type
_entity_poly.pdbx_seq_one_letter_code
_entity_poly.pdbx_strand_id
1 'polypeptide(L)'
;MAADETGESPSGLQQLMLFRHWSLFLPRLTSEPAKLNGAYTLMRQQRNPAFFDQLREKLHQILQDCDMLHVSGQACSVEGGLEKVLNVVLQSLVFAMGFLQNRQFHKAFVLGELCVQVSDQLADAESAVDLTFWRLLCRVYLGGAYLQLRRTSDARRVLEEAQELGAAVEETRQSLQSILGACSYALAQADLDESFTEKALDHVDAAIKQMEGNIWEVSQNLEDKEVISNVLATLYHFRGHCDFLCDRFDVALSWYESALTVLGEHRDLGTDTDAMVAYVKHDIQRAICLRPKAETVLETAPEPVG
;
A
#
# COMPACT_ATOMS: atom_id res chain seq x y z
N MET A 1 -21.05 32.62 -10.17
CA MET A 1 -20.23 32.68 -11.40
C MET A 1 -18.83 32.24 -10.98
N ALA A 2 -18.25 31.14 -11.41
CA ALA A 2 -18.60 30.21 -12.49
C ALA A 2 -18.91 28.82 -11.93
N ALA A 3 -19.92 28.17 -12.51
CA ALA A 3 -20.09 26.73 -12.45
C ALA A 3 -19.08 26.15 -13.43
N ASP A 4 -18.20 25.28 -12.96
CA ASP A 4 -17.28 24.55 -13.83
C ASP A 4 -18.03 23.32 -14.37
N GLU A 5 -18.81 23.58 -15.42
CA GLU A 5 -19.51 22.58 -16.22
C GLU A 5 -18.53 21.95 -17.21
N THR A 6 -17.70 21.01 -16.75
CA THR A 6 -17.11 19.95 -17.61
C THR A 6 -16.99 18.64 -16.82
N GLY A 7 -18.05 18.26 -16.11
CA GLY A 7 -18.16 16.96 -15.43
C GLY A 7 -18.45 15.84 -16.43
N GLU A 8 -17.53 15.53 -17.34
CA GLU A 8 -17.57 14.23 -18.01
C GLU A 8 -17.42 13.16 -16.94
N SER A 9 -18.46 12.34 -16.76
CA SER A 9 -18.39 11.23 -15.84
C SER A 9 -17.24 10.32 -16.28
N PRO A 10 -16.34 9.93 -15.37
CA PRO A 10 -15.20 9.09 -15.74
C PRO A 10 -15.67 7.85 -16.48
N SER A 11 -14.94 7.48 -17.53
CA SER A 11 -15.15 6.22 -18.26
C SER A 11 -15.17 5.05 -17.27
N GLY A 12 -15.79 3.91 -17.65
CA GLY A 12 -15.92 2.76 -16.74
C GLY A 12 -14.57 2.28 -16.18
N LEU A 13 -13.50 2.32 -16.97
CA LEU A 13 -12.13 2.03 -16.49
C LEU A 13 -11.62 3.04 -15.46
N GLN A 14 -11.83 4.35 -15.70
CA GLN A 14 -11.45 5.39 -14.75
C GLN A 14 -12.25 5.28 -13.43
N GLN A 15 -13.51 4.82 -13.49
CA GLN A 15 -14.29 4.56 -12.28
C GLN A 15 -13.68 3.45 -11.42
N LEU A 16 -13.14 2.39 -12.04
CA LEU A 16 -12.45 1.32 -11.30
C LEU A 16 -11.17 1.83 -10.60
N MET A 17 -10.52 2.86 -11.16
CA MET A 17 -9.28 3.44 -10.64
C MET A 17 -9.48 4.52 -9.57
N LEU A 18 -10.73 4.83 -9.18
CA LEU A 18 -11.00 5.76 -8.08
C LEU A 18 -10.33 5.30 -6.79
N PHE A 19 -9.72 6.25 -6.05
CA PHE A 19 -8.92 5.99 -4.85
C PHE A 19 -9.57 5.03 -3.85
N ARG A 20 -10.84 5.25 -3.52
CA ARG A 20 -11.62 4.44 -2.59
C ARG A 20 -11.63 2.93 -2.89
N HIS A 21 -11.39 2.53 -4.14
CA HIS A 21 -11.42 1.13 -4.56
C HIS A 21 -10.10 0.40 -4.25
N TRP A 22 -8.99 1.12 -4.16
CA TRP A 22 -7.66 0.53 -4.01
C TRP A 22 -6.84 1.11 -2.84
N SER A 23 -7.33 2.14 -2.17
CA SER A 23 -6.73 2.67 -0.94
C SER A 23 -6.61 1.62 0.18
N LEU A 24 -7.38 0.53 0.09
CA LEU A 24 -7.26 -0.63 0.98
C LEU A 24 -5.85 -1.23 1.00
N PHE A 25 -5.15 -1.18 -0.14
CA PHE A 25 -3.85 -1.80 -0.35
C PHE A 25 -2.66 -0.89 0.01
N LEU A 26 -2.94 0.36 0.39
CA LEU A 26 -1.92 1.31 0.83
C LEU A 26 -1.48 1.05 2.29
N PRO A 27 -0.21 1.38 2.62
CA PRO A 27 0.36 1.08 3.93
C PRO A 27 -0.37 1.85 5.02
N ARG A 28 -0.92 1.11 5.98
CA ARG A 28 -1.57 1.64 7.18
C ARG A 28 -1.25 0.76 8.37
N LEU A 29 -0.72 1.34 9.43
CA LEU A 29 -0.43 0.62 10.68
C LEU A 29 -1.71 0.07 11.32
N THR A 30 -2.79 0.85 11.23
CA THR A 30 -4.14 0.47 11.65
C THR A 30 -5.12 0.70 10.52
N SER A 31 -5.99 -0.27 10.24
CA SER A 31 -7.05 -0.13 9.25
C SER A 31 -8.32 -0.87 9.66
N GLU A 32 -9.32 -0.11 10.10
CA GLU A 32 -10.67 -0.60 10.33
C GLU A 32 -11.33 -1.10 9.04
N PRO A 33 -11.21 -0.43 7.87
CA PRO A 33 -11.71 -0.96 6.61
C PRO A 33 -11.16 -2.35 6.27
N ALA A 34 -9.89 -2.63 6.53
CA ALA A 34 -9.32 -3.96 6.33
C ALA A 34 -9.94 -5.01 7.25
N LYS A 35 -10.15 -4.69 8.54
CA LYS A 35 -10.82 -5.59 9.49
C LYS A 35 -12.27 -5.86 9.10
N LEU A 36 -13.01 -4.82 8.73
CA LEU A 36 -14.39 -4.93 8.25
C LEU A 36 -14.48 -5.77 6.97
N ASN A 37 -13.53 -5.61 6.06
CA ASN A 37 -13.43 -6.46 4.86
C ASN A 37 -13.16 -7.93 5.21
N GLY A 38 -12.34 -8.20 6.24
CA GLY A 38 -12.19 -9.52 6.83
C GLY A 38 -13.53 -10.10 7.29
N ALA A 39 -14.26 -9.39 8.15
CA ALA A 39 -15.58 -9.81 8.63
C ALA A 39 -16.58 -10.04 7.48
N TYR A 40 -16.60 -9.13 6.50
CA TYR A 40 -17.45 -9.24 5.31
C TYR A 40 -17.13 -10.49 4.48
N THR A 41 -15.85 -10.76 4.23
CA THR A 41 -15.40 -11.93 3.47
C THR A 41 -15.77 -13.23 4.19
N LEU A 42 -15.62 -13.27 5.51
CA LEU A 42 -16.05 -14.40 6.33
C LEU A 42 -17.56 -14.63 6.22
N MET A 43 -18.37 -13.57 6.34
CA MET A 43 -19.83 -13.65 6.18
C MET A 43 -20.22 -14.14 4.77
N ARG A 44 -19.55 -13.65 3.72
CA ARG A 44 -19.79 -14.09 2.34
C ARG A 44 -19.51 -15.57 2.16
N GLN A 45 -18.38 -16.05 2.68
CA GLN A 45 -18.03 -17.45 2.62
C GLN A 45 -18.99 -18.34 3.41
N GLN A 46 -19.45 -17.90 4.58
CA GLN A 46 -20.45 -18.65 5.36
C GLN A 46 -21.78 -18.79 4.63
N ARG A 47 -22.21 -17.74 3.91
CA ARG A 47 -23.44 -17.77 3.09
C ARG A 47 -23.27 -18.55 1.79
N ASN A 48 -22.07 -18.60 1.23
CA ASN A 48 -21.75 -19.33 0.01
C ASN A 48 -20.39 -20.04 0.19
N PRO A 49 -20.37 -21.32 0.63
CA PRO A 49 -19.13 -22.06 0.82
C PRO A 49 -18.28 -22.19 -0.45
N ALA A 50 -18.92 -22.20 -1.63
CA ALA A 50 -18.25 -22.28 -2.94
C ALA A 50 -17.74 -20.91 -3.44
N PHE A 51 -17.92 -19.84 -2.66
CA PHE A 51 -17.56 -18.47 -3.08
C PHE A 51 -16.11 -18.33 -3.52
N PHE A 52 -15.18 -18.93 -2.77
CA PHE A 52 -13.76 -18.91 -3.11
C PHE A 52 -13.50 -19.62 -4.45
N ASP A 53 -14.03 -20.83 -4.63
CA ASP A 53 -13.84 -21.59 -5.86
C ASP A 53 -14.47 -20.90 -7.07
N GLN A 54 -15.60 -20.22 -6.90
CA GLN A 54 -16.23 -19.42 -7.96
C GLN A 54 -15.36 -18.24 -8.41
N LEU A 55 -14.68 -17.55 -7.48
CA LEU A 55 -13.75 -16.48 -7.83
C LEU A 55 -12.50 -17.03 -8.52
N ARG A 56 -11.94 -18.12 -7.96
CA ARG A 56 -10.78 -18.81 -8.52
C ARG A 56 -11.04 -19.28 -9.95
N GLU A 57 -12.20 -19.90 -10.19
CA GLU A 57 -12.59 -20.38 -11.53
C GLU A 57 -12.77 -19.23 -12.52
N LYS A 58 -13.36 -18.11 -12.09
CA LYS A 58 -13.47 -16.91 -12.94
C LYS A 58 -12.11 -16.38 -13.39
N LEU A 59 -11.14 -16.31 -12.48
CA LEU A 59 -9.78 -15.87 -12.83
C LEU A 59 -9.09 -16.88 -13.77
N HIS A 60 -9.25 -18.18 -13.53
CA HIS A 60 -8.74 -19.20 -14.44
C HIS A 60 -9.36 -19.13 -15.83
N GLN A 61 -10.67 -18.89 -15.94
CA GLN A 61 -11.33 -18.70 -17.23
C GLN A 61 -10.74 -17.49 -17.97
N ILE A 62 -10.51 -16.37 -17.26
CA ILE A 62 -9.88 -15.18 -17.85
C ILE A 62 -8.48 -15.51 -18.38
N LEU A 63 -7.67 -16.28 -17.63
CA LEU A 63 -6.34 -16.71 -18.09
C LEU A 63 -6.44 -17.56 -19.35
N GLN A 64 -7.35 -18.54 -19.37
CA GLN A 64 -7.57 -19.39 -20.54
C GLN A 64 -8.00 -18.56 -21.77
N ASP A 65 -8.85 -17.57 -21.57
CA ASP A 65 -9.29 -16.67 -22.63
C ASP A 65 -8.10 -15.82 -23.16
N CYS A 66 -7.22 -15.34 -22.27
CA CYS A 66 -6.00 -14.60 -22.66
C CYS A 66 -5.04 -15.48 -23.48
N ASP A 67 -4.81 -16.73 -23.06
CA ASP A 67 -3.96 -17.68 -23.78
C ASP A 67 -4.51 -17.98 -25.20
N MET A 68 -5.83 -18.18 -25.32
CA MET A 68 -6.50 -18.43 -26.60
C MET A 68 -6.39 -17.22 -27.55
N LEU A 69 -6.45 -16.00 -27.01
CA LEU A 69 -6.27 -14.78 -27.79
C LEU A 69 -4.82 -14.65 -28.29
N HIS A 70 -3.85 -14.97 -27.45
CA HIS A 70 -2.44 -14.95 -27.84
C HIS A 70 -2.15 -15.94 -28.99
N VAL A 71 -2.76 -17.13 -28.95
CA VAL A 71 -2.60 -18.16 -30.01
C VAL A 71 -3.34 -17.79 -31.30
N SER A 72 -4.50 -17.14 -31.22
CA SER A 72 -5.35 -16.83 -32.39
C SER A 72 -4.95 -15.56 -33.14
N GLY A 73 -4.12 -14.70 -32.54
CA GLY A 73 -3.67 -13.44 -33.15
C GLY A 73 -4.80 -12.44 -33.43
N GLN A 74 -5.97 -12.63 -32.81
CA GLN A 74 -7.12 -11.73 -32.94
C GLN A 74 -7.08 -10.63 -31.87
N ALA A 75 -7.43 -9.41 -32.28
CA ALA A 75 -7.64 -8.31 -31.36
C ALA A 75 -8.79 -8.64 -30.39
N CYS A 76 -8.56 -8.32 -29.12
CA CYS A 76 -9.33 -8.80 -28.01
C CYS A 76 -10.84 -8.49 -28.08
N SER A 77 -11.64 -9.50 -27.77
CA SER A 77 -13.04 -9.37 -27.39
C SER A 77 -13.28 -10.33 -26.22
N VAL A 78 -12.64 -10.11 -25.06
CA VAL A 78 -13.02 -10.86 -23.84
C VAL A 78 -14.53 -10.65 -23.63
N GLU A 79 -15.26 -11.72 -23.34
CA GLU A 79 -16.73 -11.69 -23.21
C GLU A 79 -17.18 -10.73 -22.08
N GLY A 80 -17.52 -9.49 -22.46
CA GLY A 80 -17.90 -8.41 -21.55
C GLY A 80 -16.86 -7.30 -21.34
N GLY A 81 -15.76 -7.31 -22.10
CA GLY A 81 -14.80 -6.21 -22.20
C GLY A 81 -13.76 -6.12 -21.07
N LEU A 82 -12.70 -5.36 -21.33
CA LEU A 82 -11.56 -5.13 -20.43
C LEU A 82 -11.99 -4.66 -19.03
N GLU A 83 -12.98 -3.77 -18.96
CA GLU A 83 -13.51 -3.25 -17.70
C GLU A 83 -14.04 -4.36 -16.78
N LYS A 84 -14.79 -5.33 -17.33
CA LYS A 84 -15.35 -6.43 -16.55
C LYS A 84 -14.25 -7.34 -16.00
N VAL A 85 -13.21 -7.61 -16.80
CA VAL A 85 -12.04 -8.37 -16.37
C VAL A 85 -11.33 -7.69 -15.20
N LEU A 86 -11.03 -6.40 -15.34
CA LEU A 86 -10.33 -5.62 -14.32
C LEU A 86 -11.16 -5.46 -13.05
N ASN A 87 -12.49 -5.36 -13.16
CA ASN A 87 -13.37 -5.41 -11.99
C ASN A 87 -13.30 -6.77 -11.27
N VAL A 88 -13.20 -7.90 -11.99
CA VAL A 88 -13.00 -9.21 -11.37
C VAL A 88 -11.65 -9.29 -10.66
N VAL A 89 -10.59 -8.74 -11.25
CA VAL A 89 -9.26 -8.64 -10.62
C VAL A 89 -9.34 -7.83 -9.33
N LEU A 90 -9.91 -6.62 -9.39
CA LEU A 90 -10.08 -5.74 -8.23
C LEU A 90 -10.86 -6.41 -7.10
N GLN A 91 -12.03 -6.99 -7.41
CA GLN A 91 -12.84 -7.70 -6.43
C GLN A 91 -12.07 -8.87 -5.82
N SER A 92 -11.34 -9.62 -6.64
CA SER A 92 -10.54 -10.76 -6.18
C SER A 92 -9.43 -10.32 -5.22
N LEU A 93 -8.75 -9.20 -5.49
CA LEU A 93 -7.76 -8.62 -4.57
C LEU A 93 -8.42 -8.20 -3.25
N VAL A 94 -9.58 -7.54 -3.29
CA VAL A 94 -10.32 -7.15 -2.07
C VAL A 94 -10.69 -8.38 -1.25
N PHE A 95 -11.20 -9.45 -1.87
CA PHE A 95 -11.51 -10.69 -1.14
C PHE A 95 -10.26 -11.43 -0.66
N ALA A 96 -9.17 -11.40 -1.43
CA ALA A 96 -7.89 -11.97 -1.03
C ALA A 96 -7.37 -11.27 0.23
N MET A 97 -7.49 -9.94 0.31
CA MET A 97 -7.20 -9.16 1.51
C MET A 97 -8.11 -9.56 2.69
N GLY A 98 -9.40 -9.78 2.43
CA GLY A 98 -10.32 -10.27 3.46
C GLY A 98 -9.98 -11.68 3.97
N PHE A 99 -9.58 -12.60 3.09
CA PHE A 99 -9.10 -13.93 3.48
C PHE A 99 -7.83 -13.84 4.32
N LEU A 100 -6.91 -12.95 3.95
CA LEU A 100 -5.67 -12.72 4.68
C LEU A 100 -5.94 -12.21 6.12
N GLN A 101 -6.87 -11.27 6.30
CA GLN A 101 -7.31 -10.80 7.63
C GLN A 101 -7.96 -11.91 8.46
N ASN A 102 -8.64 -12.85 7.82
CA ASN A 102 -9.20 -14.05 8.47
C ASN A 102 -8.19 -15.19 8.63
N ARG A 103 -6.89 -14.97 8.38
CA ARG A 103 -5.83 -15.98 8.43
C ARG A 103 -6.05 -17.19 7.50
N GLN A 104 -6.88 -17.04 6.46
CA GLN A 104 -7.08 -18.04 5.41
C GLN A 104 -6.02 -17.85 4.32
N PHE A 105 -4.75 -18.00 4.71
CA PHE A 105 -3.59 -17.63 3.90
C PHE A 105 -3.55 -18.31 2.53
N HIS A 106 -3.86 -19.61 2.46
CA HIS A 106 -3.90 -20.34 1.20
C HIS A 106 -4.83 -19.68 0.17
N LYS A 107 -6.02 -19.26 0.59
CA LYS A 107 -7.00 -18.59 -0.30
C LYS A 107 -6.54 -17.21 -0.73
N ALA A 108 -5.94 -16.46 0.21
CA ALA A 108 -5.38 -15.15 -0.08
C ALA A 108 -4.29 -15.23 -1.17
N PHE A 109 -3.33 -16.15 -1.02
CA PHE A 109 -2.25 -16.31 -2.01
C PHE A 109 -2.75 -16.81 -3.35
N VAL A 110 -3.62 -17.81 -3.39
CA VAL A 110 -4.15 -18.32 -4.66
C VAL A 110 -4.82 -17.21 -5.46
N LEU A 111 -5.66 -16.38 -4.83
CA LEU A 111 -6.29 -15.25 -5.52
C LEU A 111 -5.27 -14.17 -5.90
N GLY A 112 -4.31 -13.83 -5.02
CA GLY A 112 -3.27 -12.85 -5.30
C GLY A 112 -2.37 -13.22 -6.48
N GLU A 113 -1.89 -14.46 -6.50
CA GLU A 113 -1.04 -15.01 -7.57
C GLU A 113 -1.80 -15.06 -8.90
N LEU A 114 -3.09 -15.45 -8.88
CA LEU A 114 -3.93 -15.41 -10.08
C LEU A 114 -4.17 -13.99 -10.58
N CYS A 115 -4.38 -13.01 -9.69
CA CYS A 115 -4.50 -11.61 -10.10
C CYS A 115 -3.23 -11.08 -10.77
N VAL A 116 -2.04 -11.43 -10.26
CA VAL A 116 -0.76 -11.09 -10.92
C VAL A 116 -0.69 -11.71 -12.31
N GLN A 117 -0.93 -13.03 -12.43
CA GLN A 117 -0.91 -13.74 -13.71
C GLN A 117 -1.89 -13.14 -14.72
N VAL A 118 -3.13 -12.86 -14.31
CA VAL A 118 -4.15 -12.24 -15.16
C VAL A 118 -3.69 -10.87 -15.62
N SER A 119 -3.18 -10.04 -14.71
CA SER A 119 -2.75 -8.68 -15.06
C SER A 119 -1.57 -8.65 -16.05
N ASP A 120 -0.66 -9.62 -15.97
CA ASP A 120 0.47 -9.73 -16.88
C ASP A 120 0.04 -10.27 -18.25
N GLN A 121 -0.69 -11.39 -18.30
CA GLN A 121 -1.17 -11.95 -19.56
C GLN A 121 -2.10 -10.99 -20.31
N LEU A 122 -2.93 -10.24 -19.59
CA LEU A 122 -3.80 -9.24 -20.18
C LEU A 122 -3.00 -8.08 -20.79
N ALA A 123 -1.88 -7.68 -20.17
CA ALA A 123 -1.00 -6.65 -20.73
C ALA A 123 -0.28 -7.12 -21.99
N ASP A 124 0.09 -8.41 -22.05
CA ASP A 124 0.67 -9.01 -23.24
C ASP A 124 -0.35 -9.16 -24.38
N ALA A 125 -1.61 -9.50 -24.05
CA ALA A 125 -2.69 -9.63 -25.02
C ALA A 125 -3.23 -8.28 -25.53
N GLU A 126 -3.22 -7.24 -24.69
CA GLU A 126 -3.77 -5.91 -24.95
C GLU A 126 -2.69 -4.84 -25.03
N SER A 127 -1.73 -5.01 -25.94
CA SER A 127 -0.57 -4.11 -26.06
C SER A 127 -0.91 -2.63 -26.34
N ALA A 128 -2.16 -2.34 -26.73
CA ALA A 128 -2.65 -0.99 -26.98
C ALA A 128 -3.07 -0.24 -25.70
N VAL A 129 -3.27 -0.94 -24.58
CA VAL A 129 -3.75 -0.35 -23.32
C VAL A 129 -2.69 -0.48 -22.25
N ASP A 130 -2.36 0.63 -21.60
CA ASP A 130 -1.44 0.62 -20.47
C ASP A 130 -2.11 0.05 -19.21
N LEU A 131 -1.69 -1.16 -18.83
CA LEU A 131 -2.17 -1.87 -17.64
C LEU A 131 -1.20 -1.79 -16.45
N THR A 132 -0.22 -0.88 -16.48
CA THR A 132 0.79 -0.74 -15.42
C THR A 132 0.17 -0.54 -14.04
N PHE A 133 -0.93 0.22 -13.94
CA PHE A 133 -1.67 0.40 -12.68
C PHE A 133 -2.08 -0.93 -12.05
N TRP A 134 -2.70 -1.81 -12.84
CA TRP A 134 -3.22 -3.08 -12.37
C TRP A 134 -2.10 -4.05 -12.01
N ARG A 135 -1.05 -4.08 -12.82
CA ARG A 135 0.14 -4.91 -12.58
C ARG A 135 0.87 -4.52 -11.31
N LEU A 136 1.03 -3.21 -11.05
CA LEU A 136 1.62 -2.72 -9.80
C LEU A 136 0.72 -3.03 -8.61
N LEU A 137 -0.58 -2.77 -8.70
CA LEU A 137 -1.51 -2.99 -7.59
C LEU A 137 -1.54 -4.47 -7.15
N CYS A 138 -1.57 -5.40 -8.10
CA CYS A 138 -1.54 -6.83 -7.80
C CYS A 138 -0.25 -7.25 -7.09
N ARG A 139 0.90 -6.71 -7.52
CA ARG A 139 2.22 -7.01 -6.93
C ARG A 139 2.39 -6.42 -5.54
N VAL A 140 1.93 -5.17 -5.32
CA VAL A 140 1.96 -4.55 -3.98
C VAL A 140 1.11 -5.35 -3.00
N TYR A 141 -0.09 -5.78 -3.40
CA TYR A 141 -0.90 -6.68 -2.58
C TYR A 141 -0.16 -7.99 -2.26
N LEU A 142 0.33 -8.70 -3.28
CA LEU A 142 0.94 -10.01 -3.12
C LEU A 142 2.24 -9.95 -2.29
N GLY A 143 3.07 -8.94 -2.53
CA GLY A 143 4.28 -8.67 -1.75
C GLY A 143 3.96 -8.41 -0.27
N GLY A 144 2.99 -7.54 0.01
CA GLY A 144 2.52 -7.30 1.38
C GLY A 144 1.97 -8.57 2.05
N ALA A 145 1.24 -9.41 1.30
CA ALA A 145 0.73 -10.68 1.80
C ALA A 145 1.85 -11.67 2.16
N TYR A 146 2.93 -11.73 1.36
CA TYR A 146 4.09 -12.56 1.66
C TYR A 146 4.84 -12.07 2.92
N LEU A 147 4.98 -10.75 3.10
CA LEU A 147 5.62 -10.17 4.29
C LEU A 147 4.89 -10.53 5.58
N GLN A 148 3.55 -10.56 5.58
CA GLN A 148 2.77 -10.97 6.76
C GLN A 148 3.08 -12.40 7.23
N LEU A 149 3.61 -13.26 6.36
CA LEU A 149 4.06 -14.61 6.70
C LEU A 149 5.58 -14.76 6.78
N ARG A 150 6.33 -13.66 6.81
CA ARG A 150 7.80 -13.67 6.80
C ARG A 150 8.39 -14.42 5.59
N ARG A 151 7.68 -14.47 4.47
CA ARG A 151 8.19 -15.00 3.19
C ARG A 151 8.95 -13.90 2.45
N THR A 152 10.01 -13.39 3.07
CA THR A 152 10.70 -12.16 2.64
C THR A 152 11.30 -12.29 1.24
N SER A 153 11.86 -13.45 0.87
CA SER A 153 12.38 -13.70 -0.47
C SER A 153 11.32 -13.61 -1.57
N ASP A 154 10.13 -14.18 -1.31
CA ASP A 154 9.02 -14.15 -2.26
C ASP A 154 8.43 -12.75 -2.39
N ALA A 155 8.35 -12.02 -1.26
CA ALA A 155 7.93 -10.63 -1.23
C ALA A 155 8.87 -9.76 -2.06
N ARG A 156 10.18 -9.84 -1.82
CA ARG A 156 11.18 -9.07 -2.55
C ARG A 156 11.07 -9.30 -4.05
N ARG A 157 11.05 -10.55 -4.50
CA ARG A 157 10.95 -10.88 -5.93
C ARG A 157 9.78 -10.16 -6.60
N VAL A 158 8.59 -10.26 -6.00
CA VAL A 158 7.36 -9.65 -6.57
C VAL A 158 7.39 -8.11 -6.50
N LEU A 159 7.99 -7.54 -5.46
CA LEU A 159 8.09 -6.09 -5.29
C LEU A 159 9.19 -5.45 -6.15
N GLU A 160 10.31 -6.14 -6.36
CA GLU A 160 11.37 -5.73 -7.29
C GLU A 160 10.85 -5.74 -8.72
N GLU A 161 10.10 -6.77 -9.13
CA GLU A 161 9.36 -6.77 -10.41
C GLU A 161 8.42 -5.55 -10.51
N ALA A 162 7.77 -5.14 -9.42
CA ALA A 162 6.93 -3.94 -9.43
C ALA A 162 7.74 -2.64 -9.56
N GLN A 163 8.93 -2.54 -8.94
CA GLN A 163 9.81 -1.40 -9.13
C GLN A 163 10.30 -1.30 -10.59
N GLU A 164 10.65 -2.44 -11.20
CA GLU A 164 11.05 -2.48 -12.62
C GLU A 164 9.93 -2.00 -13.55
N LEU A 165 8.69 -2.42 -13.29
CA LEU A 165 7.51 -1.90 -14.01
C LEU A 165 7.31 -0.40 -13.77
N GLY A 166 7.57 0.06 -12.56
CA GLY A 166 7.50 1.46 -12.15
C GLY A 166 8.53 2.37 -12.79
N ALA A 167 9.70 1.84 -13.18
CA ALA A 167 10.80 2.63 -13.72
C ALA A 167 10.44 3.32 -15.05
N ALA A 168 9.47 2.79 -15.79
CA ALA A 168 8.96 3.36 -17.03
C ALA A 168 7.80 4.36 -16.84
N VAL A 169 7.34 4.58 -15.61
CA VAL A 169 6.17 5.41 -15.31
C VAL A 169 6.54 6.88 -15.30
N GLU A 170 5.78 7.69 -16.05
CA GLU A 170 5.88 9.15 -15.99
C GLU A 170 5.55 9.70 -14.59
N GLU A 171 6.34 10.66 -14.11
CA GLU A 171 6.20 11.28 -12.79
C GLU A 171 4.83 11.92 -12.55
N THR A 172 4.10 12.28 -13.61
CA THR A 172 2.81 12.97 -13.55
C THR A 172 1.63 12.08 -13.16
N ARG A 173 1.80 10.75 -13.11
CA ARG A 173 0.70 9.82 -12.84
C ARG A 173 0.57 9.50 -11.35
N GLN A 174 -0.15 10.36 -10.63
CA GLN A 174 -0.16 10.37 -9.16
C GLN A 174 -0.59 9.04 -8.52
N SER A 175 -1.58 8.35 -9.12
CA SER A 175 -2.02 7.03 -8.62
C SER A 175 -0.92 5.97 -8.74
N LEU A 176 -0.17 5.96 -9.85
CA LEU A 176 0.94 5.02 -10.04
C LEU A 176 2.08 5.33 -9.08
N GLN A 177 2.45 6.61 -8.95
CA GLN A 177 3.47 7.04 -8.00
C GLN A 177 3.10 6.67 -6.55
N SER A 178 1.83 6.77 -6.18
CA SER A 178 1.34 6.35 -4.86
C SER A 178 1.45 4.84 -4.65
N ILE A 179 1.15 4.03 -5.67
CA ILE A 179 1.32 2.56 -5.59
C ILE A 179 2.81 2.19 -5.55
N LEU A 180 3.67 2.90 -6.28
CA LEU A 180 5.13 2.72 -6.19
C LEU A 180 5.65 3.10 -4.81
N GLY A 181 5.11 4.14 -4.18
CA GLY A 181 5.40 4.46 -2.79
C GLY A 181 5.02 3.32 -1.83
N ALA A 182 3.87 2.69 -2.04
CA ALA A 182 3.47 1.50 -1.28
C ALA A 182 4.41 0.31 -1.51
N CYS A 183 4.91 0.14 -2.74
CA CYS A 183 5.91 -0.86 -3.08
C CYS A 183 7.23 -0.61 -2.35
N SER A 184 7.74 0.62 -2.40
CA SER A 184 8.97 1.04 -1.72
C SER A 184 8.84 0.84 -0.19
N TYR A 185 7.69 1.16 0.39
CA TYR A 185 7.43 0.87 1.80
C TYR A 185 7.47 -0.64 2.11
N ALA A 186 6.84 -1.48 1.28
CA ALA A 186 6.86 -2.93 1.48
C ALA A 186 8.30 -3.50 1.37
N LEU A 187 9.12 -2.97 0.47
CA LEU A 187 10.54 -3.32 0.39
C LEU A 187 11.31 -2.87 1.64
N ALA A 188 11.00 -1.69 2.19
CA ALA A 188 11.58 -1.22 3.45
C ALA A 188 11.24 -2.18 4.61
N GLN A 189 10.01 -2.69 4.66
CA GLN A 189 9.61 -3.72 5.63
C GLN A 189 10.40 -5.02 5.45
N ALA A 190 10.61 -5.45 4.20
CA ALA A 190 11.41 -6.63 3.86
C ALA A 190 12.87 -6.49 4.34
N ASP A 191 13.47 -5.32 4.11
CA ASP A 191 14.82 -5.00 4.59
C ASP A 191 14.91 -5.01 6.09
N LEU A 192 13.91 -4.46 6.77
CA LEU A 192 13.90 -4.41 8.23
C LEU A 192 13.76 -5.81 8.85
N ASP A 193 12.92 -6.67 8.27
CA ASP A 193 12.78 -8.08 8.68
C ASP A 193 14.10 -8.86 8.58
N GLU A 194 14.98 -8.47 7.66
CA GLU A 194 16.32 -9.04 7.46
C GLU A 194 17.43 -8.25 8.18
N SER A 195 17.06 -7.27 9.03
CA SER A 195 18.00 -6.41 9.77
C SER A 195 18.92 -5.55 8.90
N PHE A 196 18.50 -5.20 7.68
CA PHE A 196 19.19 -4.28 6.78
C PHE A 196 18.68 -2.83 6.96
N THR A 197 18.87 -2.25 8.15
CA THR A 197 18.24 -0.97 8.53
C THR A 197 18.56 0.20 7.59
N GLU A 198 19.80 0.33 7.09
CA GLU A 198 20.16 1.41 6.16
C GLU A 198 19.44 1.27 4.81
N LYS A 199 19.26 0.04 4.29
CA LYS A 199 18.45 -0.18 3.08
C LYS A 199 16.97 0.11 3.32
N ALA A 200 16.48 -0.27 4.50
CA ALA A 200 15.12 0.04 4.92
C ALA A 200 14.89 1.57 4.92
N LEU A 201 15.87 2.34 5.42
CA LEU A 201 15.87 3.80 5.40
C LEU A 201 15.78 4.36 3.97
N ASP A 202 16.64 3.89 3.06
CA ASP A 202 16.63 4.32 1.65
C ASP A 202 15.25 4.07 1.00
N HIS A 203 14.67 2.89 1.24
CA HIS A 203 13.37 2.53 0.67
C HIS A 203 12.19 3.31 1.28
N VAL A 204 12.19 3.59 2.60
CA VAL A 204 11.12 4.41 3.18
C VAL A 204 11.26 5.88 2.79
N ASP A 205 12.48 6.41 2.62
CA ASP A 205 12.68 7.76 2.10
C ASP A 205 12.17 7.89 0.66
N ALA A 206 12.40 6.87 -0.18
CA ALA A 206 11.80 6.79 -1.50
C ALA A 206 10.26 6.72 -1.44
N ALA A 207 9.71 5.91 -0.53
CA ALA A 207 8.26 5.80 -0.33
C ALA A 207 7.61 7.14 0.06
N ILE A 208 8.22 7.86 1.01
CA ILE A 208 7.77 9.19 1.46
C ILE A 208 7.79 10.16 0.28
N LYS A 209 8.91 10.26 -0.43
CA LYS A 209 9.05 11.15 -1.59
C LYS A 209 7.99 10.89 -2.65
N GLN A 210 7.73 9.61 -2.96
CA GLN A 210 6.72 9.22 -3.95
C GLN A 210 5.30 9.51 -3.48
N MET A 211 4.97 9.27 -2.21
CA MET A 211 3.62 9.49 -1.70
C MET A 211 3.33 10.96 -1.42
N GLU A 212 4.14 11.68 -0.64
CA GLU A 212 3.87 13.07 -0.25
C GLU A 212 3.57 13.97 -1.45
N GLY A 213 4.34 13.83 -2.54
CA GLY A 213 4.19 14.65 -3.73
C GLY A 213 2.97 14.31 -4.60
N ASN A 214 2.31 13.19 -4.38
CA ASN A 214 1.32 12.65 -5.32
C ASN A 214 -0.02 12.29 -4.68
N ILE A 215 -0.01 11.69 -3.48
CA ILE A 215 -1.18 11.02 -2.92
C ILE A 215 -2.35 11.98 -2.62
N TRP A 216 -2.05 13.24 -2.31
CA TRP A 216 -3.05 14.29 -2.06
C TRP A 216 -3.87 14.67 -3.30
N GLU A 217 -3.29 14.49 -4.48
CA GLU A 217 -3.94 14.81 -5.76
C GLU A 217 -4.75 13.62 -6.32
N VAL A 218 -4.63 12.44 -5.70
CA VAL A 218 -5.31 11.22 -6.15
C VAL A 218 -6.82 11.26 -5.88
N SER A 219 -7.26 12.04 -4.88
CA SER A 219 -8.68 12.25 -4.60
C SER A 219 -8.96 13.61 -3.97
N GLN A 220 -10.06 14.24 -4.39
CA GLN A 220 -10.56 15.48 -3.80
C GLN A 220 -11.66 15.24 -2.76
N ASN A 221 -12.06 13.98 -2.53
CA ASN A 221 -13.06 13.64 -1.53
C ASN A 221 -12.50 13.83 -0.11
N LEU A 222 -13.25 14.47 0.78
CA LEU A 222 -12.86 14.71 2.16
C LEU A 222 -12.63 13.41 2.94
N GLU A 223 -13.47 12.39 2.75
CA GLU A 223 -13.31 11.09 3.41
C GLU A 223 -12.01 10.39 3.02
N ASP A 224 -11.55 10.61 1.78
CA ASP A 224 -10.29 10.05 1.30
C ASP A 224 -9.08 10.74 1.95
N LYS A 225 -9.20 12.01 2.36
CA LYS A 225 -8.10 12.75 3.02
C LYS A 225 -7.69 12.14 4.35
N GLU A 226 -8.63 11.57 5.10
CA GLU A 226 -8.30 10.84 6.33
C GLU A 226 -7.43 9.62 6.02
N VAL A 227 -7.81 8.85 5.00
CA VAL A 227 -7.07 7.65 4.58
C VAL A 227 -5.67 8.04 4.12
N ILE A 228 -5.56 9.11 3.33
CA ILE A 228 -4.28 9.67 2.87
C ILE A 228 -3.39 10.07 4.05
N SER A 229 -3.96 10.76 5.03
CA SER A 229 -3.23 11.19 6.24
C SER A 229 -2.70 10.00 7.04
N ASN A 230 -3.51 8.95 7.19
CA ASN A 230 -3.09 7.72 7.87
C ASN A 230 -1.98 6.97 7.11
N VAL A 231 -2.01 7.01 5.78
CA VAL A 231 -0.96 6.43 4.92
C VAL A 231 0.36 7.18 5.13
N LEU A 232 0.37 8.51 5.02
CA LEU A 232 1.59 9.30 5.24
C LEU A 232 2.12 9.21 6.66
N ALA A 233 1.22 9.24 7.67
CA ALA A 233 1.60 9.03 9.05
C ALA A 233 2.25 7.66 9.28
N THR A 234 1.80 6.62 8.57
CA THR A 234 2.40 5.29 8.63
C THR A 234 3.83 5.30 8.08
N LEU A 235 4.08 6.03 6.99
CA LEU A 235 5.43 6.18 6.44
C LEU A 235 6.36 6.94 7.38
N TYR A 236 5.92 8.09 7.91
CA TYR A 236 6.72 8.87 8.86
C TYR A 236 7.00 8.08 10.16
N HIS A 237 5.99 7.37 10.67
CA HIS A 237 6.17 6.48 11.81
C HIS A 237 7.20 5.39 11.50
N PHE A 238 7.13 4.74 10.35
CA PHE A 238 8.09 3.70 9.97
C PHE A 238 9.50 4.27 9.79
N ARG A 239 9.64 5.46 9.20
CA ARG A 239 10.92 6.17 9.08
C ARG A 239 11.54 6.50 10.44
N GLY A 240 10.72 7.01 11.36
CA GLY A 240 11.12 7.25 12.74
C GLY A 240 11.48 5.97 13.48
N HIS A 241 10.77 4.87 13.21
CA HIS A 241 11.08 3.55 13.76
C HIS A 241 12.44 3.03 13.30
N CYS A 242 12.80 3.21 12.03
CA CYS A 242 14.12 2.86 11.52
C CYS A 242 15.22 3.68 12.20
N ASP A 243 15.05 4.99 12.36
CA ASP A 243 16.01 5.83 13.11
C ASP A 243 16.13 5.41 14.58
N PHE A 244 15.00 5.08 15.20
CA PHE A 244 14.97 4.59 16.59
C PHE A 244 15.80 3.31 16.74
N LEU A 245 15.73 2.38 15.77
CA LEU A 245 16.53 1.15 15.76
C LEU A 245 18.03 1.41 15.51
N CYS A 246 18.37 2.57 14.92
CA CYS A 246 19.74 3.04 14.74
C CYS A 246 20.22 3.95 15.91
N ASP A 247 19.50 4.00 17.03
CA ASP A 247 19.76 4.88 18.18
C ASP A 247 19.78 6.40 17.83
N ARG A 248 19.21 6.79 16.69
CA ARG A 248 19.09 8.19 16.24
C ARG A 248 17.82 8.83 16.83
N PHE A 249 17.71 8.84 18.15
CA PHE A 249 16.45 9.16 18.86
C PHE A 249 15.90 10.56 18.55
N ASP A 250 16.75 11.59 18.42
CA ASP A 250 16.26 12.94 18.10
C ASP A 250 15.67 13.02 16.68
N VAL A 251 16.27 12.30 15.72
CA VAL A 251 15.73 12.21 14.35
C VAL A 251 14.43 11.41 14.35
N ALA A 252 14.39 10.27 15.06
CA ALA A 252 13.18 9.47 15.23
C ALA A 252 12.02 10.30 15.80
N LEU A 253 12.27 11.11 16.83
CA LEU A 253 11.29 12.00 17.43
C LEU A 253 10.74 13.01 16.43
N SER A 254 11.59 13.62 15.60
CA SER A 254 11.13 14.57 14.58
C SER A 254 10.19 13.93 13.55
N TRP A 255 10.45 12.67 13.15
CA TRP A 255 9.57 11.92 12.26
C TRP A 255 8.25 11.54 12.92
N TYR A 256 8.28 11.12 14.18
CA TYR A 256 7.05 10.85 14.93
C TYR A 256 6.20 12.12 15.12
N GLU A 257 6.82 13.27 15.31
CA GLU A 257 6.13 14.57 15.36
C GLU A 257 5.47 14.90 14.00
N SER A 258 6.16 14.68 12.88
CA SER A 258 5.56 14.80 11.54
C SER A 258 4.35 13.88 11.36
N ALA A 259 4.41 12.64 11.86
CA ALA A 259 3.28 11.70 11.87
C ALA A 259 2.09 12.26 12.66
N LEU A 260 2.32 12.86 13.83
CA LEU A 260 1.24 13.48 14.61
C LEU A 260 0.67 14.73 13.94
N THR A 261 1.49 15.53 13.27
CA THR A 261 1.06 16.74 12.55
C THR A 261 0.08 16.37 11.44
N VAL A 262 0.43 15.43 10.56
CA VAL A 262 -0.45 15.05 9.43
C VAL A 262 -1.74 14.38 9.90
N LEU A 263 -1.70 13.60 11.00
CA LEU A 263 -2.92 13.04 11.61
C LEU A 263 -3.80 14.13 12.23
N GLY A 264 -3.21 15.19 12.78
CA GLY A 264 -3.91 16.27 13.44
C GLY A 264 -4.77 17.12 12.50
N GLU A 265 -4.35 17.26 11.25
CA GLU A 265 -5.05 18.06 10.22
C GLU A 265 -6.40 17.45 9.79
N HIS A 266 -6.59 16.15 10.00
CA HIS A 266 -7.73 15.38 9.49
C HIS A 266 -8.38 14.45 10.54
N ARG A 267 -8.11 14.71 11.82
CA ARG A 267 -8.51 13.86 12.94
C ARG A 267 -10.02 13.76 13.17
N ASP A 268 -10.79 14.72 12.68
CA ASP A 268 -12.23 14.80 12.84
C ASP A 268 -13.02 13.83 11.94
N LEU A 269 -12.35 13.09 11.06
CA LEU A 269 -13.01 12.33 10.00
C LEU A 269 -13.24 10.83 10.31
N GLY A 270 -12.51 10.22 11.26
CA GLY A 270 -12.68 8.79 11.56
C GLY A 270 -11.87 8.20 12.72
N THR A 271 -12.14 6.94 13.03
CA THR A 271 -11.64 6.25 14.24
C THR A 271 -10.25 5.64 14.09
N ASP A 272 -9.78 5.41 12.86
CA ASP A 272 -8.43 4.85 12.62
C ASP A 272 -7.34 5.84 13.07
N THR A 273 -7.61 7.13 12.91
CA THR A 273 -6.69 8.20 13.27
C THR A 273 -6.35 8.20 14.77
N ASP A 274 -7.33 7.95 15.65
CA ASP A 274 -7.08 7.89 17.10
C ASP A 274 -6.20 6.69 17.50
N ALA A 275 -6.41 5.53 16.86
CA ALA A 275 -5.58 4.35 17.09
C ALA A 275 -4.14 4.60 16.64
N MET A 276 -3.95 5.21 15.46
CA MET A 276 -2.64 5.59 14.95
C MET A 276 -1.93 6.61 15.87
N VAL A 277 -2.64 7.65 16.33
CA VAL A 277 -2.09 8.63 17.29
C VAL A 277 -1.62 7.95 18.58
N ALA A 278 -2.36 6.95 19.08
CA ALA A 278 -1.94 6.20 20.26
C ALA A 278 -0.64 5.42 20.04
N TYR A 279 -0.49 4.76 18.87
CA TYR A 279 0.75 4.06 18.49
C TYR A 279 1.95 5.02 18.42
N VAL A 280 1.80 6.15 17.71
CA VAL A 280 2.90 7.13 17.57
C VAL A 280 3.30 7.71 18.93
N LYS A 281 2.32 8.07 19.78
CA LYS A 281 2.61 8.58 21.14
C LYS A 281 3.34 7.57 22.00
N HIS A 282 3.00 6.29 21.90
CA HIS A 282 3.70 5.23 22.61
C HIS A 282 5.17 5.15 22.20
N ASP A 283 5.48 5.21 20.91
CA ASP A 283 6.88 5.15 20.45
C ASP A 283 7.66 6.45 20.72
N ILE A 284 7.01 7.61 20.73
CA ILE A 284 7.61 8.87 21.25
C ILE A 284 8.04 8.70 22.70
N GLN A 285 7.16 8.16 23.57
CA GLN A 285 7.50 7.93 24.98
C GLN A 285 8.70 6.98 25.13
N ARG A 286 8.75 5.92 24.32
CA ARG A 286 9.90 4.99 24.30
C ARG A 286 11.19 5.69 23.87
N ALA A 287 11.15 6.48 22.80
CA ALA A 287 12.30 7.25 22.31
C ALA A 287 12.81 8.25 23.36
N ILE A 288 11.92 8.98 24.04
CA ILE A 288 12.29 9.91 25.13
C ILE A 288 12.97 9.18 26.29
N CYS A 289 12.47 8.01 26.68
CA CYS A 289 13.02 7.24 27.79
C CYS A 289 14.42 6.68 27.50
N LEU A 290 14.68 6.32 26.24
CA LEU A 290 15.95 5.72 25.81
C LEU A 290 16.97 6.75 25.31
N ARG A 291 16.52 7.96 24.96
CA ARG A 291 17.41 9.04 24.57
C ARG A 291 18.43 9.29 25.68
N PRO A 292 19.74 9.26 25.38
CA PRO A 292 20.76 9.63 26.34
C PRO A 292 20.45 11.03 26.89
N LYS A 293 20.32 11.15 28.21
CA LYS A 293 20.28 12.48 28.82
C LYS A 293 21.63 13.09 28.52
N ALA A 294 21.65 14.25 27.85
CA ALA A 294 22.86 15.03 27.69
C ALA A 294 23.51 15.11 29.07
N GLU A 295 24.68 14.50 29.23
CA GLU A 295 25.44 14.62 30.46
C GLU A 295 25.67 16.12 30.64
N THR A 296 25.08 16.68 31.69
CA THR A 296 25.46 18.00 32.16
C THR A 296 26.94 17.90 32.48
N VAL A 297 27.77 18.33 31.54
CA VAL A 297 29.18 18.64 31.78
C VAL A 297 29.15 19.73 32.85
N LEU A 298 29.26 19.30 34.10
CA LEU A 298 29.64 20.17 35.18
C LEU A 298 31.03 20.67 34.79
N GLU A 299 31.09 21.87 34.21
CA GLU A 299 32.28 22.70 34.21
C GLU A 299 32.72 22.83 35.67
N THR A 300 33.62 21.95 36.10
CA THR A 300 34.43 22.20 37.29
C THR A 300 35.30 23.40 36.95
N ALA A 301 34.82 24.58 37.33
CA ALA A 301 35.61 25.79 37.30
C ALA A 301 36.94 25.53 38.03
N PRO A 302 38.10 25.89 37.46
CA PRO A 302 39.37 25.73 38.15
C PRO A 302 39.38 26.63 39.39
N GLU A 303 39.73 26.06 40.53
CA GLU A 303 39.98 26.81 41.77
C GLU A 303 41.03 27.90 41.50
N PRO A 304 40.81 29.15 41.95
CA PRO A 304 41.82 30.18 41.83
C PRO A 304 43.01 29.84 42.72
N VAL A 305 44.15 29.58 42.09
CA VAL A 305 45.45 29.52 42.75
C VAL A 305 45.97 30.96 42.91
N GLY A 306 46.12 31.40 44.17
CA GLY A 306 46.97 32.54 44.55
C GLY A 306 46.24 33.82 44.88
#